data_AF-A0A9W9BVU8-F1
#
_entry.id   AF-A0A9W9BVU8-F1
#
_cell.length_a   1.000
_cell.length_b   1.000
_cell.length_c   1.000
_cell.angle_alpha   90.00
_cell.angle_beta   90.00
_cell.angle_gamma   90.00
#
_symmetry.space_group_name_H-M   'P 1'
#
loop_
_entity.id
_entity.type
_entity.pdbx_description
1 polymer ?
#
loop_
_entity_poly.entity_id
_entity_poly.type
_entity_poly.pdbx_seq_one_letter_code
_entity_poly.pdbx_strand_id
1 'polypeptide(L)'
;MASARRISGFPTRAPGSDERPSSRDTDKEEIWKPLLDSISSGKKLPEKSLLVLGGTPETQRDFLESVSTDGPNGRRPQDRGKRPPVANQFALGYTYQDVLDTDHEDTLARLSLYLLANPSPSFTPLIKPYLNPRTIPNMLVVILLDWNHPWLWIRQLRDWIRVLRSLVLSLDDATKEALEENTALLQAKGRNLGGEGSTAMDDVKVPMGPGEWDETLGLPLCVVCQNADKIESLEKERGWKEAEFDFILQYLRTILLKHGGSMIYTMPSAPGSLQTLVHSTLGIKSLLKQEQLRHNVTDRDRILVPPNWDSWAKIRLLGGNFEAQEISEKWSVDIDVPREHLRPNEEQVDAERGTTVEGAQTSIGQQDDANSATAIYEREIRDPESDFTVSALSKQTNGIEVTSTDPQVFLTEQAHILEQFHNEDEKEAAAKAARKEADPAARNWLPTTTSSDAESGVVEEHIGPVQFNMGGIHVNADEMVKRLQDREANRSSEPKATTPDATDPNAMSNDKLMSFFSGLINKGANSPARGS
;
A
#
# COMPACT_ATOMS: atom_id res chain seq x y z
N MET A 1 -104.35 12.69 46.20
CA MET A 1 -103.66 11.40 45.94
C MET A 1 -102.19 11.69 45.73
N ALA A 2 -101.36 11.19 46.64
CA ALA A 2 -99.92 11.34 46.61
C ALA A 2 -99.27 10.27 45.74
N SER A 3 -98.22 10.62 45.00
CA SER A 3 -97.16 9.65 44.67
C SER A 3 -95.86 10.35 44.26
N ALA A 4 -94.77 9.78 44.79
CA ALA A 4 -93.39 9.79 44.28
C ALA A 4 -92.59 11.11 44.39
N ARG A 5 -91.26 11.10 44.54
CA ARG A 5 -90.21 10.10 44.83
C ARG A 5 -88.95 10.91 45.20
N ARG A 6 -88.05 10.31 45.98
CA ARG A 6 -86.76 10.89 46.43
C ARG A 6 -85.85 11.25 45.26
N ILE A 7 -85.15 12.38 45.38
CA ILE A 7 -84.15 12.87 44.41
C ILE A 7 -82.75 12.54 44.97
N SER A 8 -81.96 11.85 44.16
CA SER A 8 -80.55 11.50 44.41
C SER A 8 -79.65 12.71 44.12
N GLY A 9 -78.73 13.01 45.04
CA GLY A 9 -77.76 14.09 44.89
C GLY A 9 -76.66 13.76 43.88
N PHE A 10 -76.51 14.65 42.89
CA PHE A 10 -75.30 14.82 42.10
C PHE A 10 -74.88 16.29 42.20
N PRO A 11 -73.66 16.63 42.65
CA PRO A 11 -73.14 17.97 42.47
C PRO A 11 -72.54 18.13 41.07
N THR A 12 -73.06 19.12 40.37
CA THR A 12 -72.55 19.75 39.15
C THR A 12 -71.13 20.33 39.34
N ARG A 13 -70.22 20.04 38.40
CA ARG A 13 -68.84 20.55 38.35
C ARG A 13 -68.79 21.92 37.63
N ALA A 14 -68.32 22.96 38.31
CA ALA A 14 -67.86 24.22 37.71
C ALA A 14 -66.33 24.15 37.44
N PRO A 15 -65.79 24.94 36.49
CA PRO A 15 -64.43 24.77 36.00
C PRO A 15 -63.43 25.61 36.81
N GLY A 16 -62.45 24.96 37.41
CA GLY A 16 -61.37 25.62 38.16
C GLY A 16 -60.55 24.58 38.94
N SER A 17 -59.22 24.71 38.87
CA SER A 17 -58.17 23.81 39.40
C SER A 17 -58.13 22.39 38.82
N ASP A 18 -57.37 22.21 37.74
CA ASP A 18 -56.83 20.90 37.35
C ASP A 18 -55.68 20.53 38.31
N GLU A 19 -56.03 19.98 39.46
CA GLU A 19 -55.14 19.05 40.19
C GLU A 19 -55.74 17.65 40.05
N ARG A 20 -55.39 16.96 38.96
CA ARG A 20 -55.45 15.50 38.97
C ARG A 20 -54.38 15.01 39.95
N PRO A 21 -54.68 14.04 40.84
CA PRO A 21 -53.62 13.37 41.58
C PRO A 21 -52.70 12.74 40.53
N SER A 22 -51.44 13.19 40.50
CA SER A 22 -50.39 12.60 39.68
C SER A 22 -50.44 11.10 39.87
N SER A 23 -50.52 10.39 38.74
CA SER A 23 -50.63 8.94 38.76
C SER A 23 -49.39 8.37 39.44
N ARG A 24 -49.56 7.38 40.31
CA ARG A 24 -48.49 6.52 40.83
C ARG A 24 -47.65 5.82 39.74
N ASP A 25 -47.93 6.05 38.46
CA ASP A 25 -47.19 5.52 37.33
C ASP A 25 -46.12 6.51 36.81
N THR A 26 -46.23 7.83 37.06
CA THR A 26 -45.13 8.77 36.72
C THR A 26 -43.94 8.59 37.63
N ASP A 27 -44.16 8.36 38.93
CA ASP A 27 -43.09 8.06 39.89
C ASP A 27 -42.40 6.74 39.52
N LYS A 28 -43.13 5.76 38.99
CA LYS A 28 -42.52 4.52 38.49
C LYS A 28 -41.69 4.79 37.25
N GLU A 29 -42.21 5.52 36.26
CA GLU A 29 -41.44 5.89 35.06
C GLU A 29 -40.15 6.67 35.39
N GLU A 30 -40.18 7.53 36.41
CA GLU A 30 -39.01 8.26 36.91
C GLU A 30 -38.02 7.40 37.70
N ILE A 31 -38.45 6.26 38.25
CA ILE A 31 -37.56 5.28 38.89
C ILE A 31 -36.95 4.33 37.84
N TRP A 32 -37.73 3.96 36.83
CA TRP A 32 -37.27 3.06 35.77
C TRP A 32 -36.29 3.74 34.81
N LYS A 33 -36.38 5.04 34.53
CA LYS A 33 -35.38 5.74 33.70
C LYS A 33 -33.96 5.71 34.26
N PRO A 34 -33.68 6.13 35.51
CA PRO A 34 -32.35 6.04 36.10
C PRO A 34 -31.94 4.59 36.37
N LEU A 35 -32.87 3.66 36.64
CA LEU A 35 -32.55 2.24 36.76
C LEU A 35 -32.17 1.64 35.40
N LEU A 36 -32.86 2.00 34.32
CA LEU A 36 -32.59 1.54 32.96
C LEU A 36 -31.39 2.26 32.33
N ASP A 37 -31.13 3.51 32.71
CA ASP A 37 -29.86 4.21 32.46
C ASP A 37 -28.72 3.59 33.27
N SER A 38 -28.95 3.15 34.52
CA SER A 38 -27.93 2.46 35.31
C SER A 38 -27.66 1.03 34.82
N ILE A 39 -28.65 0.36 34.23
CA ILE A 39 -28.52 -0.98 33.64
C ILE A 39 -27.94 -0.89 32.22
N SER A 40 -28.24 0.16 31.46
CA SER A 40 -27.63 0.42 30.14
C SER A 40 -26.23 1.01 30.24
N SER A 41 -25.94 1.80 31.29
CA SER A 41 -24.60 2.25 31.69
C SER A 41 -23.81 1.13 32.37
N GLY A 42 -24.52 0.18 33.00
CA GLY A 42 -23.98 -0.99 33.66
C GLY A 42 -23.32 -1.94 32.69
N LYS A 43 -22.02 -1.70 32.45
CA LYS A 43 -21.09 -2.45 31.59
C LYS A 43 -21.07 -2.06 30.11
N LYS A 44 -21.19 -0.76 29.77
CA LYS A 44 -20.66 -0.33 28.46
C LYS A 44 -19.13 -0.44 28.51
N LEU A 45 -18.58 -1.45 27.83
CA LEU A 45 -17.13 -1.64 27.73
C LEU A 45 -16.48 -0.38 27.14
N PRO A 46 -15.35 0.11 27.70
CA PRO A 46 -14.61 1.21 27.12
C PRO A 46 -14.24 0.92 25.65
N GLU A 47 -14.65 1.80 24.74
CA GLU A 47 -14.34 1.70 23.31
C GLU A 47 -13.05 2.46 23.02
N LYS A 48 -12.05 1.76 22.50
CA LYS A 48 -10.74 2.30 22.09
C LYS A 48 -10.52 2.02 20.62
N SER A 49 -9.79 2.90 19.92
CA SER A 49 -9.60 2.81 18.47
C SER A 49 -8.13 2.85 18.08
N LEU A 50 -7.74 2.01 17.13
CA LEU A 50 -6.45 2.04 16.45
C LEU A 50 -6.65 2.40 14.99
N LEU A 51 -5.90 3.39 14.52
CA LEU A 51 -5.74 3.68 13.10
C LEU A 51 -4.38 3.13 12.67
N VAL A 52 -4.37 1.96 12.03
CA VAL A 52 -3.17 1.26 11.58
C VAL A 52 -2.90 1.61 10.13
N LEU A 53 -1.74 2.20 9.88
CA LEU A 53 -1.32 2.77 8.61
C LEU A 53 -0.07 2.07 8.10
N GLY A 54 -0.04 1.73 6.81
CA GLY A 54 1.10 1.07 6.16
C GLY A 54 1.07 -0.46 6.30
N GLY A 55 2.22 -1.07 5.99
CA GLY A 55 2.38 -2.51 5.94
C GLY A 55 1.66 -3.19 4.77
N THR A 56 1.73 -4.51 4.75
CA THR A 56 0.99 -5.36 3.81
C THR A 56 -0.16 -6.05 4.55
N PRO A 57 -1.11 -6.69 3.84
CA PRO A 57 -2.15 -7.48 4.50
C PRO A 57 -1.62 -8.55 5.47
N GLU A 58 -0.42 -9.08 5.19
CA GLU A 58 0.26 -10.06 6.04
C GLU A 58 0.85 -9.39 7.27
N THR A 59 1.64 -8.33 7.12
CA THR A 59 2.26 -7.67 8.28
C THR A 59 1.24 -6.99 9.20
N GLN A 60 0.12 -6.51 8.65
CA GLN A 60 -1.02 -6.03 9.44
C GLN A 60 -1.66 -7.15 10.26
N ARG A 61 -1.75 -8.37 9.72
CA ARG A 61 -2.26 -9.53 10.45
C ARG A 61 -1.32 -9.93 11.58
N ASP A 62 -0.01 -9.90 11.33
CA ASP A 62 1.00 -10.21 12.33
C ASP A 62 1.03 -9.14 13.45
N PHE A 63 0.81 -7.87 13.08
CA PHE A 63 0.58 -6.78 14.04
C PHE A 63 -0.68 -7.04 14.89
N LEU A 64 -1.79 -7.43 14.28
CA LEU A 64 -3.03 -7.75 15.01
C LEU A 64 -2.83 -8.89 16.00
N GLU A 65 -2.10 -9.94 15.60
CA GLU A 65 -1.79 -11.08 16.46
C GLU A 65 -0.90 -10.68 17.64
N SER A 66 0.12 -9.85 17.40
CA SER A 66 1.04 -9.38 18.44
C SER A 66 0.42 -8.41 19.45
N VAL A 67 -0.63 -7.67 19.07
CA VAL A 67 -1.40 -6.81 20.00
C VAL A 67 -2.46 -7.62 20.77
N SER A 68 -2.86 -8.79 20.27
CA SER A 68 -3.94 -9.59 20.87
C SER A 68 -3.59 -10.12 22.26
N THR A 69 -4.57 -10.14 23.18
CA THR A 69 -4.42 -10.75 24.52
C THR A 69 -4.56 -12.27 24.49
N ASP A 70 -4.97 -12.85 23.36
CA ASP A 70 -5.01 -14.28 23.17
C ASP A 70 -3.58 -14.80 22.97
N GLY A 71 -2.97 -15.32 24.03
CA GLY A 71 -1.68 -15.99 23.91
C GLY A 71 -1.72 -17.16 22.90
N PRO A 72 -0.58 -17.62 22.38
CA PRO A 72 -0.51 -18.70 21.38
C PRO A 72 -1.13 -20.02 21.85
N ASN A 73 -1.26 -20.22 23.18
CA ASN A 73 -1.86 -21.39 23.82
C ASN A 73 -3.21 -21.11 24.51
N GLY A 74 -3.78 -19.92 24.32
CA GLY A 74 -5.05 -19.52 24.91
C GLY A 74 -6.19 -20.35 24.32
N ARG A 75 -6.59 -21.42 25.02
CA ARG A 75 -7.84 -22.14 24.74
C ARG A 75 -8.97 -21.16 24.95
N ARG A 76 -9.46 -20.54 23.88
CA ARG A 76 -10.73 -19.81 23.92
C ARG A 76 -11.78 -20.73 24.53
N PRO A 77 -12.56 -20.26 25.51
CA PRO A 77 -13.81 -20.93 25.84
C PRO A 77 -14.58 -21.10 24.53
N GLN A 78 -15.04 -22.32 24.26
CA GLN A 78 -15.73 -22.72 23.02
C GLN A 78 -16.96 -21.84 22.68
N ASP A 79 -17.38 -21.00 23.64
CA ASP A 79 -18.53 -20.11 23.63
C ASP A 79 -18.22 -18.67 23.15
N ARG A 80 -16.94 -18.26 23.06
CA ARG A 80 -16.53 -16.97 22.48
C ARG A 80 -16.12 -17.18 21.02
N GLY A 81 -16.94 -16.65 20.10
CA GLY A 81 -16.94 -16.93 18.67
C GLY A 81 -15.61 -16.80 17.89
N LYS A 82 -15.69 -17.13 16.59
CA LYS A 82 -14.57 -17.08 15.64
C LYS A 82 -13.91 -15.70 15.62
N ARG A 83 -12.58 -15.64 15.42
CA ARG A 83 -11.84 -14.37 15.19
C ARG A 83 -12.58 -13.57 14.10
N PRO A 84 -12.91 -12.29 14.33
CA PRO A 84 -13.53 -11.48 13.30
C PRO A 84 -12.60 -11.43 12.08
N PRO A 85 -13.14 -11.61 10.86
CA PRO A 85 -12.33 -11.60 9.66
C PRO A 85 -11.70 -10.22 9.46
N VAL A 86 -10.46 -10.20 8.96
CA VAL A 86 -9.77 -8.97 8.59
C VAL A 86 -10.10 -8.64 7.14
N ALA A 87 -10.86 -7.57 6.91
CA ALA A 87 -11.31 -7.16 5.59
C ALA A 87 -10.40 -6.09 4.97
N ASN A 88 -9.15 -6.41 4.61
CA ASN A 88 -8.12 -5.42 4.24
C ASN A 88 -7.71 -5.42 2.75
N GLN A 89 -8.50 -6.02 1.84
CA GLN A 89 -8.09 -6.20 0.43
C GLN A 89 -8.45 -5.05 -0.52
N PHE A 90 -9.56 -4.34 -0.31
CA PHE A 90 -10.10 -3.40 -1.32
C PHE A 90 -10.63 -2.06 -0.77
N ALA A 91 -10.68 -1.87 0.54
CA ALA A 91 -11.23 -0.67 1.19
C ALA A 91 -10.56 -0.44 2.55
N LEU A 92 -11.06 0.53 3.33
CA LEU A 92 -10.70 0.68 4.73
C LEU A 92 -10.99 -0.64 5.46
N GLY A 93 -9.93 -1.30 5.92
CA GLY A 93 -10.09 -2.54 6.68
C GLY A 93 -10.62 -2.26 8.07
N TYR A 94 -11.50 -3.14 8.54
CA TYR A 94 -12.03 -3.05 9.89
C TYR A 94 -12.00 -4.42 10.56
N THR A 95 -11.59 -4.42 11.83
CA THR A 95 -11.73 -5.55 12.73
C THR A 95 -11.81 -5.03 14.17
N TYR A 96 -12.14 -5.90 15.11
CA TYR A 96 -12.18 -5.55 16.52
C TYR A 96 -11.67 -6.70 17.38
N GLN A 97 -11.16 -6.38 18.57
CA GLN A 97 -10.80 -7.37 19.57
C GLN A 97 -11.18 -6.89 20.96
N ASP A 98 -11.56 -7.83 21.81
CA ASP A 98 -11.79 -7.57 23.23
C ASP A 98 -10.45 -7.73 23.96
N VAL A 99 -10.07 -6.73 24.74
CA VAL A 99 -8.84 -6.73 25.54
C VAL A 99 -9.17 -7.31 26.91
N LEU A 100 -8.55 -8.44 27.23
CA LEU A 100 -8.74 -9.10 28.52
C LEU A 100 -7.75 -8.60 29.58
N ASP A 101 -8.12 -8.69 30.85
CA ASP A 101 -7.21 -8.50 31.96
C ASP A 101 -6.20 -9.67 32.05
N THR A 102 -5.18 -9.55 32.91
CA THR A 102 -4.05 -10.48 32.95
C THR A 102 -4.39 -11.90 33.38
N ASP A 103 -5.53 -12.11 34.02
CA ASP A 103 -6.07 -13.44 34.36
C ASP A 103 -6.97 -14.03 33.25
N HIS A 104 -7.20 -13.26 32.18
CA HIS A 104 -8.09 -13.58 31.06
C HIS A 104 -9.57 -13.77 31.43
N GLU A 105 -10.00 -13.31 32.61
CA GLU A 105 -11.40 -13.43 33.05
C GLU A 105 -12.21 -12.19 32.64
N ASP A 106 -11.73 -11.01 33.01
CA ASP A 106 -12.41 -9.74 32.78
C ASP A 106 -12.04 -9.09 31.46
N THR A 107 -13.02 -8.43 30.81
CA THR A 107 -12.80 -7.62 29.60
C THR A 107 -12.60 -6.16 30.00
N LEU A 108 -11.40 -5.62 29.74
CA LEU A 108 -11.01 -4.26 30.10
C LEU A 108 -11.55 -3.21 29.11
N ALA A 109 -11.52 -3.51 27.81
CA ALA A 109 -11.92 -2.60 26.76
C ALA A 109 -12.22 -3.36 25.45
N ARG A 110 -12.96 -2.72 24.55
CA ARG A 110 -13.08 -3.15 23.15
C ARG A 110 -12.20 -2.28 22.27
N LEU A 111 -11.29 -2.92 21.54
CA LEU A 111 -10.36 -2.28 20.62
C LEU A 111 -10.87 -2.41 19.19
N SER A 112 -11.29 -1.31 18.59
CA SER A 112 -11.63 -1.22 17.16
C SER A 112 -10.38 -0.89 16.36
N LEU A 113 -10.14 -1.59 15.26
CA LEU A 113 -8.97 -1.39 14.41
C LEU A 113 -9.41 -1.01 13.00
N TYR A 114 -8.92 0.12 12.52
CA TYR A 114 -9.08 0.63 11.16
C TYR A 114 -7.75 0.48 10.44
N LEU A 115 -7.72 -0.28 9.35
CA LEU A 115 -6.50 -0.71 8.67
C LEU A 115 -6.42 -0.06 7.29
N LEU A 116 -5.27 0.56 6.99
CA LEU A 116 -5.03 1.16 5.70
C LEU A 116 -3.59 0.90 5.22
N ALA A 117 -3.45 0.20 4.10
CA ALA A 117 -2.13 -0.17 3.57
C ALA A 117 -1.43 0.97 2.80
N ASN A 118 -2.18 1.80 2.07
CA ASN A 118 -1.61 2.80 1.15
C ASN A 118 -1.96 4.24 1.57
N PRO A 119 -1.01 5.19 1.52
CA PRO A 119 -1.23 6.59 1.85
C PRO A 119 -1.93 7.35 0.72
N SER A 120 -3.10 6.86 0.27
CA SER A 120 -3.90 7.54 -0.75
C SER A 120 -4.87 8.53 -0.10
N PRO A 121 -4.93 9.79 -0.58
CA PRO A 121 -5.92 10.78 -0.12
C PRO A 121 -7.39 10.33 -0.30
N SER A 122 -7.64 9.34 -1.16
CA SER A 122 -8.98 8.77 -1.37
C SER A 122 -9.59 8.14 -0.11
N PHE A 123 -8.76 7.77 0.87
CA PHE A 123 -9.22 7.19 2.14
C PHE A 123 -9.53 8.24 3.22
N THR A 124 -9.09 9.50 3.05
CA THR A 124 -9.35 10.60 4.00
C THR A 124 -10.84 10.76 4.32
N PRO A 125 -11.78 10.73 3.34
CA PRO A 125 -13.21 10.81 3.64
C PRO A 125 -13.76 9.63 4.44
N LEU A 126 -13.10 8.47 4.41
CA LEU A 126 -13.52 7.29 5.17
C LEU A 126 -13.08 7.37 6.63
N ILE A 127 -11.94 8.01 6.92
CA ILE A 127 -11.41 8.15 8.29
C ILE A 127 -12.09 9.31 9.01
N LYS A 128 -12.39 10.40 8.29
CA LYS A 128 -12.97 11.65 8.84
C LYS A 128 -14.14 11.44 9.81
N PRO A 129 -15.17 10.60 9.53
CA PRO A 129 -16.30 10.42 10.44
C PRO A 129 -15.93 9.80 11.79
N TYR A 130 -14.80 9.08 11.86
CA TYR A 130 -14.31 8.43 13.08
C TYR A 130 -13.48 9.37 13.96
N LEU A 131 -13.12 10.57 13.45
CA LEU A 131 -12.46 11.63 14.21
C LEU A 131 -13.50 12.65 14.68
N ASN A 132 -13.87 12.55 15.95
CA ASN A 132 -14.78 13.49 16.60
C ASN A 132 -14.35 13.70 18.07
N PRO A 133 -14.89 14.72 18.76
CA PRO A 133 -14.45 15.05 20.12
C PRO A 133 -14.56 13.90 21.13
N ARG A 134 -15.45 12.93 20.90
CA ARG A 134 -15.64 11.76 21.78
C ARG A 134 -14.62 10.65 21.52
N THR A 135 -14.19 10.49 20.27
CA THR A 135 -13.28 9.41 19.86
C THR A 135 -11.81 9.80 19.97
N ILE A 136 -11.47 11.08 19.82
CA ILE A 136 -10.09 11.59 19.86
C ILE A 136 -9.30 11.12 21.11
N PRO A 137 -9.82 11.25 22.35
CA PRO A 137 -9.08 10.82 23.54
C PRO A 137 -8.86 9.29 23.62
N ASN A 138 -9.57 8.54 22.78
CA ASN A 138 -9.62 7.09 22.77
C ASN A 138 -8.98 6.49 21.50
N MET A 139 -8.32 7.30 20.67
CA MET A 139 -7.72 6.87 19.40
C MET A 139 -6.18 6.92 19.47
N LEU A 140 -5.53 5.92 18.88
CA LEU A 140 -4.08 5.86 18.67
C LEU A 140 -3.77 5.60 17.19
N VAL A 141 -2.86 6.38 16.63
CA VAL A 141 -2.33 6.17 15.28
C VAL A 141 -1.11 5.27 15.35
N VAL A 142 -1.11 4.20 14.57
CA VAL A 142 0.00 3.26 14.46
C VAL A 142 0.49 3.26 13.02
N ILE A 143 1.79 3.54 12.79
CA ILE A 143 2.41 3.41 11.47
C ILE A 143 3.30 2.17 11.48
N LEU A 144 3.06 1.27 10.54
CA LEU A 144 3.82 0.05 10.34
C LEU A 144 4.94 0.29 9.32
N LEU A 145 6.18 0.04 9.76
CA LEU A 145 7.38 0.04 8.93
C LEU A 145 7.96 -1.38 8.91
N ASP A 146 8.75 -1.70 7.87
CA ASP A 146 9.30 -3.05 7.68
C ASP A 146 10.82 -3.02 7.49
N TRP A 147 11.54 -3.78 8.31
CA TRP A 147 13.00 -3.97 8.23
C TRP A 147 13.46 -4.69 6.95
N ASN A 148 12.55 -5.23 6.13
CA ASN A 148 12.89 -5.65 4.78
C ASN A 148 13.32 -4.46 3.89
N HIS A 149 12.78 -3.26 4.13
CA HIS A 149 13.01 -2.06 3.31
C HIS A 149 13.24 -0.77 4.13
N PRO A 150 14.25 -0.73 5.04
CA PRO A 150 14.53 0.44 5.89
C PRO A 150 14.76 1.75 5.12
N TRP A 151 15.34 1.69 3.92
CA TRP A 151 15.55 2.86 3.06
C TRP A 151 14.25 3.61 2.69
N LEU A 152 13.09 2.97 2.79
CA LEU A 152 11.80 3.59 2.48
C LEU A 152 11.15 4.30 3.67
N TRP A 153 11.67 4.12 4.88
CA TRP A 153 10.95 4.46 6.10
C TRP A 153 10.61 5.93 6.25
N ILE A 154 11.56 6.82 6.01
CA ILE A 154 11.34 8.26 6.19
C ILE A 154 10.37 8.79 5.13
N ARG A 155 10.46 8.29 3.90
CA ARG A 155 9.51 8.61 2.82
C ARG A 155 8.09 8.14 3.18
N GLN A 156 7.94 6.89 3.62
CA GLN A 156 6.66 6.33 4.05
C GLN A 156 6.06 7.12 5.23
N LEU A 157 6.88 7.41 6.25
CA LEU A 157 6.47 8.16 7.42
C LEU A 157 6.02 9.58 7.04
N ARG A 158 6.75 10.26 6.15
CA ARG A 158 6.41 11.60 5.66
C ARG A 158 5.06 11.58 4.95
N ASP A 159 4.85 10.62 4.05
CA ASP A 159 3.62 10.53 3.27
C ASP A 159 2.41 10.27 4.18
N TRP A 160 2.55 9.40 5.19
CA TRP A 160 1.51 9.18 6.21
C TRP A 160 1.23 10.42 7.06
N ILE A 161 2.26 11.13 7.52
CA ILE A 161 2.07 12.36 8.29
C ILE A 161 1.41 13.45 7.45
N ARG A 162 1.75 13.58 6.16
CA ARG A 162 1.07 14.51 5.24
C ARG A 162 -0.41 14.19 5.09
N VAL A 163 -0.77 12.92 4.95
CA VAL A 163 -2.19 12.48 4.91
C VAL A 163 -2.89 12.84 6.22
N LEU A 164 -2.27 12.58 7.38
CA LEU A 164 -2.82 12.91 8.69
C LEU A 164 -2.98 14.42 8.89
N ARG A 165 -2.00 15.25 8.51
CA ARG A 165 -2.10 16.72 8.55
C ARG A 165 -3.23 17.22 7.67
N SER A 166 -3.35 16.71 6.44
CA SER A 166 -4.46 17.04 5.54
C SER A 166 -5.82 16.66 6.14
N LEU A 167 -5.90 15.48 6.77
CA LEU A 167 -7.09 15.02 7.47
C LEU A 167 -7.46 15.97 8.62
N VAL A 168 -6.51 16.31 9.51
CA VAL A 168 -6.71 17.23 10.65
C VAL A 168 -7.18 18.61 10.18
N LEU A 169 -6.57 19.15 9.11
CA LEU A 169 -6.97 20.43 8.53
C LEU A 169 -8.42 20.41 8.02
N SER A 170 -8.89 19.26 7.51
CA SER A 170 -10.24 19.07 6.99
C SER A 170 -11.33 18.93 8.05
N LEU A 171 -10.98 18.76 9.33
CA LEU A 171 -11.92 18.61 10.45
C LEU A 171 -12.61 19.94 10.79
N ASP A 172 -13.76 19.82 11.44
CA ASP A 172 -14.51 20.95 12.01
C ASP A 172 -13.82 21.52 13.26
N ASP A 173 -14.17 22.76 13.61
CA ASP A 173 -13.50 23.50 14.66
C ASP A 173 -13.64 22.85 16.04
N ALA A 174 -14.79 22.24 16.34
CA ALA A 174 -15.00 21.53 17.61
C ALA A 174 -14.08 20.30 17.75
N THR A 175 -13.85 19.59 16.64
CA THR A 175 -12.92 18.46 16.60
C THR A 175 -11.46 18.93 16.72
N LYS A 176 -11.12 20.09 16.13
CA LYS A 176 -9.79 20.70 16.28
C LYS A 176 -9.49 21.15 17.70
N GLU A 177 -10.45 21.78 18.38
CA GLU A 177 -10.34 22.13 19.80
C GLU A 177 -10.09 20.87 20.66
N ALA A 178 -10.83 19.79 20.41
CA ALA A 178 -10.61 18.51 21.09
C ALA A 178 -9.22 17.92 20.83
N LEU A 179 -8.64 18.12 19.63
CA LEU A 179 -7.27 17.70 19.32
C LEU A 179 -6.22 18.54 20.09
N GLU A 180 -6.45 19.84 20.25
CA GLU A 180 -5.58 20.73 21.04
C GLU A 180 -5.62 20.39 22.53
N GLU A 181 -6.82 20.16 23.09
CA GLU A 181 -6.98 19.69 24.47
C GLU A 181 -6.29 18.34 24.69
N ASN A 182 -6.48 17.40 23.76
CA ASN A 182 -5.83 16.09 23.82
C ASN A 182 -4.31 16.20 23.75
N THR A 183 -3.78 17.14 22.95
CA THR A 183 -2.34 17.44 22.89
C THR A 183 -1.80 17.85 24.26
N ALA A 184 -2.47 18.77 24.95
CA ALA A 184 -2.05 19.21 26.28
C ALA A 184 -2.04 18.05 27.30
N LEU A 185 -3.03 17.15 27.24
CA LEU A 185 -3.08 15.94 28.07
C LEU A 185 -1.92 14.99 27.77
N LEU A 186 -1.62 14.77 26.48
CA LEU A 186 -0.53 13.88 26.05
C LEU A 186 0.86 14.43 26.43
N GLN A 187 1.06 15.75 26.33
CA GLN A 187 2.30 16.40 26.75
C GLN A 187 2.55 16.23 28.25
N ALA A 188 1.51 16.35 29.09
CA ALA A 188 1.63 16.17 30.54
C ALA A 188 1.84 14.68 30.95
N LYS A 189 1.33 13.73 30.17
CA LYS A 189 1.35 12.31 30.51
C LYS A 189 2.77 11.77 30.65
N GLY A 190 3.11 11.24 31.83
CA GLY A 190 4.41 10.61 32.09
C GLY A 190 5.57 11.58 32.35
N ARG A 191 5.31 12.90 32.37
CA ARG A 191 6.30 13.93 32.75
C ARG A 191 6.23 14.34 34.22
N ASN A 192 5.28 13.81 34.97
CA ASN A 192 5.18 14.07 36.40
C ASN A 192 6.39 13.44 37.12
N LEU A 193 7.29 14.30 37.59
CA LEU A 193 8.37 13.98 38.54
C LEU A 193 7.75 13.66 39.91
N GLY A 194 7.02 12.54 39.99
CA GLY A 194 6.32 12.13 41.19
C GLY A 194 5.98 10.67 41.08
N GLY A 195 6.86 9.81 41.61
CA GLY A 195 6.44 8.50 42.07
C GLY A 195 5.25 8.69 43.03
N GLU A 196 4.34 7.72 43.03
CA GLU A 196 3.17 7.66 43.91
C GLU A 196 3.57 8.07 45.35
N GLY A 197 3.22 9.31 45.77
CA GLY A 197 3.45 9.74 47.15
C GLY A 197 3.91 11.18 47.43
N SER A 198 3.97 12.12 46.47
CA SER A 198 4.30 13.52 46.80
C SER A 198 3.31 14.52 46.20
N THR A 199 2.28 14.86 46.97
CA THR A 199 1.19 15.78 46.60
C THR A 199 1.54 17.27 46.78
N ALA A 200 2.84 17.63 46.83
CA ALA A 200 3.29 18.98 47.22
C ALA A 200 4.02 19.77 46.13
N MET A 201 4.27 19.19 44.95
CA MET A 201 4.94 19.87 43.82
C MET A 201 4.25 19.58 42.47
N ASP A 202 2.93 19.44 42.48
CA ASP A 202 2.12 19.01 41.32
C ASP A 202 1.94 20.08 40.23
N ASP A 203 2.51 21.28 40.40
CA ASP A 203 2.30 22.43 39.51
C ASP A 203 3.58 22.96 38.83
N VAL A 204 4.72 22.27 38.99
CA VAL A 204 5.95 22.64 38.26
C VAL A 204 5.92 21.96 36.88
N LYS A 205 5.27 22.60 35.91
CA LYS A 205 5.36 22.21 34.50
C LYS A 205 6.80 22.40 34.01
N VAL A 206 7.55 21.30 33.92
CA VAL A 206 8.88 21.31 33.29
C VAL A 206 8.69 21.76 31.83
N PRO A 207 9.41 22.80 31.36
CA PRO A 207 9.28 23.25 29.98
C PRO A 207 9.72 22.14 29.02
N MET A 208 9.09 22.12 27.85
CA MET A 208 9.39 21.15 26.79
C MET A 208 10.83 21.35 26.31
N GLY A 209 11.54 20.23 26.07
CA GLY A 209 12.85 20.27 25.45
C GLY A 209 12.77 20.67 23.97
N PRO A 210 13.89 21.04 23.35
CA PRO A 210 13.90 21.37 21.92
C PRO A 210 13.53 20.14 21.09
N GLY A 211 12.68 20.33 20.08
CA GLY A 211 12.18 19.24 19.23
C GLY A 211 11.02 18.45 19.84
N GLU A 212 10.66 18.67 21.12
CA GLU A 212 9.61 17.89 21.78
C GLU A 212 8.23 18.48 21.51
N TRP A 213 7.40 17.73 20.78
CA TRP A 213 6.03 18.15 20.42
C TRP A 213 5.97 19.44 19.56
N ASP A 214 6.99 19.70 18.75
CA ASP A 214 7.00 20.83 17.80
C ASP A 214 5.94 20.69 16.69
N GLU A 215 5.59 19.46 16.28
CA GLU A 215 4.74 19.15 15.12
C GLU A 215 3.57 18.25 15.55
N THR A 216 2.69 18.77 16.40
CA THR A 216 1.63 17.97 17.01
C THR A 216 0.52 17.59 16.03
N LEU A 217 0.09 16.33 16.05
CA LEU A 217 -1.07 15.84 15.27
C LEU A 217 -2.39 15.82 16.07
N GLY A 218 -2.35 16.10 17.38
CA GLY A 218 -3.52 15.99 18.26
C GLY A 218 -3.92 14.56 18.66
N LEU A 219 -3.26 13.55 18.08
CA LEU A 219 -3.44 12.14 18.38
C LEU A 219 -2.10 11.52 18.78
N PRO A 220 -2.09 10.53 19.69
CA PRO A 220 -0.87 9.81 19.99
C PRO A 220 -0.43 9.00 18.76
N LEU A 221 0.88 8.99 18.51
CA LEU A 221 1.52 8.30 17.39
C LEU A 221 2.44 7.18 17.91
N CYS A 222 2.35 6.01 17.30
CA CYS A 222 3.26 4.89 17.56
C CYS A 222 3.80 4.35 16.24
N VAL A 223 5.12 4.26 16.10
CA VAL A 223 5.76 3.62 14.95
C VAL A 223 6.24 2.23 15.33
N VAL A 224 5.75 1.22 14.62
CA VAL A 224 6.11 -0.18 14.83
C VAL A 224 6.97 -0.63 13.66
N CYS A 225 8.25 -0.89 13.92
CA CYS A 225 9.16 -1.43 12.92
C CYS A 225 9.15 -2.95 13.02
N GLN A 226 8.50 -3.60 12.06
CA GLN A 226 8.30 -5.04 12.01
C GLN A 226 9.50 -5.76 11.40
N ASN A 227 9.58 -7.06 11.62
CA ASN A 227 10.60 -7.96 11.07
C ASN A 227 12.03 -7.62 11.49
N ALA A 228 12.24 -7.23 12.75
CA ALA A 228 13.57 -6.87 13.26
C ALA A 228 14.59 -8.03 13.20
N ASP A 229 14.15 -9.28 13.02
CA ASP A 229 15.00 -10.43 12.72
C ASP A 229 15.79 -10.27 11.40
N LYS A 230 15.36 -9.35 10.52
CA LYS A 230 16.08 -9.00 9.28
C LYS A 230 17.31 -8.13 9.51
N ILE A 231 17.51 -7.54 10.68
CA ILE A 231 18.73 -6.79 11.03
C ILE A 231 19.97 -7.68 10.85
N GLU A 232 19.91 -8.93 11.32
CA GLU A 232 21.00 -9.89 11.17
C GLU A 232 21.28 -10.24 9.69
N SER A 233 20.23 -10.31 8.86
CA SER A 233 20.36 -10.52 7.41
C SER A 233 21.08 -9.34 6.74
N LEU A 234 20.71 -8.11 7.08
CA LEU A 234 21.32 -6.90 6.55
C LEU A 234 22.82 -6.80 6.91
N GLU A 235 23.18 -7.17 8.14
CA GLU A 235 24.58 -7.23 8.57
C GLU A 235 25.39 -8.27 7.77
N LYS A 236 24.86 -9.49 7.65
CA LYS A 236 25.58 -10.61 7.00
C LYS A 236 25.65 -10.50 5.48
N GLU A 237 24.54 -10.17 4.85
CA GLU A 237 24.39 -10.21 3.38
C GLU A 237 24.81 -8.89 2.73
N ARG A 238 24.65 -7.76 3.43
CA ARG A 238 24.91 -6.42 2.88
C ARG A 238 26.07 -5.70 3.57
N GLY A 239 26.65 -6.30 4.61
CA GLY A 239 27.83 -5.77 5.29
C GLY A 239 27.56 -4.52 6.12
N TRP A 240 26.28 -4.21 6.41
CA TRP A 240 25.89 -3.09 7.26
C TRP A 240 26.60 -3.18 8.63
N LYS A 241 26.97 -2.03 9.19
CA LYS A 241 27.59 -1.93 10.50
C LYS A 241 26.62 -1.34 11.50
N GLU A 242 27.05 -1.33 12.75
CA GLU A 242 26.28 -0.74 13.84
C GLU A 242 25.97 0.74 13.58
N ALA A 243 26.86 1.45 12.89
CA ALA A 243 26.68 2.86 12.55
C ALA A 243 25.42 3.13 11.70
N GLU A 244 25.09 2.27 10.73
CA GLU A 244 23.89 2.39 9.92
C GLU A 244 22.62 2.14 10.76
N PHE A 245 22.64 1.15 11.66
CA PHE A 245 21.53 0.87 12.56
C PHE A 245 21.31 2.00 13.58
N ASP A 246 22.39 2.53 14.16
CA ASP A 246 22.38 3.68 15.04
C ASP A 246 21.86 4.92 14.32
N PHE A 247 22.29 5.16 13.08
CA PHE A 247 21.81 6.28 12.26
C PHE A 247 20.30 6.20 12.05
N ILE A 248 19.78 5.03 11.64
CA ILE A 248 18.33 4.82 11.46
C ILE A 248 17.57 5.11 12.75
N LEU A 249 18.07 4.59 13.87
CA LEU A 249 17.45 4.76 15.18
C LEU A 249 17.48 6.23 15.63
N GLN A 250 18.61 6.92 15.48
CA GLN A 250 18.73 8.36 15.79
C GLN A 250 17.81 9.20 14.91
N TYR A 251 17.69 8.86 13.63
CA TYR A 251 16.86 9.58 12.66
C TYR A 251 15.36 9.47 12.99
N LEU A 252 14.87 8.24 13.21
CA LEU A 252 13.48 8.00 13.60
C LEU A 252 13.16 8.66 14.94
N ARG A 253 14.03 8.51 15.95
CA ARG A 253 13.85 9.14 17.27
C ARG A 253 13.74 10.66 17.17
N THR A 254 14.57 11.29 16.34
CA THR A 254 14.54 12.74 16.12
C THR A 254 13.22 13.20 15.53
N ILE A 255 12.72 12.47 14.51
CA ILE A 255 11.43 12.77 13.90
C ILE A 255 10.29 12.56 14.89
N LEU A 256 10.25 11.40 15.57
CA LEU A 256 9.14 11.05 16.46
C LEU A 256 9.07 11.94 17.70
N LEU A 257 10.20 12.51 18.13
CA LEU A 257 10.24 13.50 19.20
C LEU A 257 9.34 14.71 18.90
N LYS A 258 9.33 15.17 17.63
CA LYS A 258 8.48 16.29 17.17
C LYS A 258 7.00 15.99 17.27
N HIS A 259 6.62 14.73 17.11
CA HIS A 259 5.23 14.26 17.13
C HIS A 259 4.79 13.74 18.51
N GLY A 260 5.71 13.71 19.50
CA GLY A 260 5.46 13.04 20.78
C GLY A 260 5.26 11.53 20.66
N GLY A 261 5.75 10.94 19.58
CA GLY A 261 5.49 9.55 19.20
C GLY A 261 6.32 8.55 20.00
N SER A 262 5.83 7.32 20.07
CA SER A 262 6.60 6.16 20.52
C SER A 262 7.12 5.34 19.35
N MET A 263 8.14 4.52 19.62
CA MET A 263 8.61 3.53 18.65
C MET A 263 8.91 2.19 19.31
N ILE A 264 8.74 1.11 18.55
CA ILE A 264 9.08 -0.24 19.00
C ILE A 264 9.50 -1.11 17.81
N TYR A 265 10.50 -1.97 18.03
CA TYR A 265 10.88 -3.03 17.10
C TYR A 265 10.21 -4.33 17.48
N THR A 266 9.71 -5.06 16.48
CA THR A 266 8.98 -6.31 16.69
C THR A 266 9.49 -7.37 15.74
N MET A 267 9.50 -8.61 16.23
CA MET A 267 9.77 -9.81 15.44
C MET A 267 8.51 -10.68 15.44
N PRO A 268 8.20 -11.41 14.35
CA PRO A 268 7.04 -12.32 14.32
C PRO A 268 7.04 -13.35 15.47
N SER A 269 8.23 -13.83 15.87
CA SER A 269 8.40 -14.79 16.96
C SER A 269 8.45 -14.14 18.36
N ALA A 270 8.66 -12.83 18.44
CA ALA A 270 8.89 -12.10 19.67
C ALA A 270 8.40 -10.65 19.53
N PRO A 271 7.12 -10.37 19.82
CA PRO A 271 6.53 -9.04 19.67
C PRO A 271 6.97 -8.03 20.75
N GLY A 272 7.78 -8.45 21.72
CA GLY A 272 8.27 -7.59 22.80
C GLY A 272 7.14 -7.03 23.66
N SER A 273 7.27 -5.76 24.05
CA SER A 273 6.30 -5.05 24.90
C SER A 273 5.24 -4.30 24.09
N LEU A 274 4.98 -4.70 22.83
CA LEU A 274 4.05 -3.99 21.92
C LEU A 274 2.67 -3.84 22.53
N GLN A 275 2.12 -4.93 23.05
CA GLN A 275 0.81 -4.94 23.69
C GLN A 275 0.75 -3.95 24.87
N THR A 276 1.73 -4.01 25.77
CA THR A 276 1.82 -3.12 26.93
C THR A 276 1.93 -1.65 26.49
N LEU A 277 2.68 -1.37 25.41
CA LEU A 277 2.82 -0.03 24.85
C LEU A 277 1.48 0.50 24.30
N VAL A 278 0.79 -0.30 23.48
CA VAL A 278 -0.51 0.07 22.91
C VAL A 278 -1.56 0.28 24.01
N HIS A 279 -1.66 -0.65 24.95
CA HIS A 279 -2.64 -0.58 26.04
C HIS A 279 -2.41 0.62 26.95
N SER A 280 -1.17 0.85 27.39
CA SER A 280 -0.83 2.00 28.24
C SER A 280 -1.01 3.34 27.53
N THR A 281 -0.76 3.40 26.21
CA THR A 281 -0.97 4.61 25.40
C THR A 281 -2.45 4.95 25.32
N LEU A 282 -3.32 3.96 25.09
CA LEU A 282 -4.79 4.10 25.09
C LEU A 282 -5.43 4.25 26.47
N GLY A 283 -4.63 4.19 27.54
CA GLY A 283 -5.10 4.30 28.92
C GLY A 283 -5.86 3.06 29.41
N ILE A 284 -5.66 1.91 28.77
CA ILE A 284 -6.16 0.62 29.22
C ILE A 284 -5.24 0.16 30.35
N LYS A 285 -5.81 0.02 31.55
CA LYS A 285 -5.07 -0.40 32.75
C LYS A 285 -5.63 -1.74 33.22
N SER A 286 -4.73 -2.71 33.43
CA SER A 286 -5.07 -3.94 34.14
C SER A 286 -5.43 -3.62 35.59
N LEU A 287 -6.43 -4.32 36.12
CA LEU A 287 -6.84 -4.19 37.52
C LEU A 287 -5.95 -5.00 38.45
N LEU A 288 -5.21 -5.96 37.88
CA LEU A 288 -4.41 -6.94 38.62
C LEU A 288 -2.91 -6.61 38.59
N LYS A 289 -2.39 -6.10 37.46
CA LYS A 289 -0.96 -5.84 37.28
C LYS A 289 -0.70 -4.64 36.38
N GLN A 290 -0.08 -3.60 36.94
CA GLN A 290 0.42 -2.49 36.14
C GLN A 290 1.86 -2.76 35.69
N GLU A 291 2.02 -3.23 34.46
CA GLU A 291 3.36 -3.35 33.86
C GLU A 291 3.90 -1.98 33.46
N GLN A 292 5.10 -1.67 33.95
CA GLN A 292 5.82 -0.46 33.56
C GLN A 292 6.59 -0.72 32.27
N LEU A 293 6.44 0.17 31.29
CA LEU A 293 7.26 0.15 30.07
C LEU A 293 8.72 0.39 30.41
N ARG A 294 9.60 -0.52 30.01
CA ARG A 294 11.05 -0.38 30.14
C ARG A 294 11.64 0.00 28.80
N HIS A 295 12.04 1.26 28.68
CA HIS A 295 12.75 1.74 27.49
C HIS A 295 14.00 0.87 27.21
N ASN A 296 14.32 0.73 25.93
CA ASN A 296 15.53 0.07 25.49
C ASN A 296 15.99 0.72 24.19
N VAL A 297 17.20 1.25 24.19
CA VAL A 297 17.84 1.83 23.00
C VAL A 297 19.22 1.22 22.74
N THR A 298 19.57 0.16 23.48
CA THR A 298 20.91 -0.44 23.48
C THR A 298 20.91 -1.79 22.79
N ASP A 299 19.90 -2.62 23.02
CA ASP A 299 19.76 -3.88 22.30
C ASP A 299 18.99 -3.64 20.99
N ARG A 300 19.75 -3.68 19.88
CA ARG A 300 19.34 -3.29 18.52
C ARG A 300 18.11 -4.03 18.00
N ASP A 301 17.89 -5.27 18.43
CA ASP A 301 16.76 -6.09 17.95
C ASP A 301 15.50 -5.87 18.81
N ARG A 302 15.61 -5.14 19.92
CA ARG A 302 14.56 -4.97 20.94
C ARG A 302 14.34 -3.52 21.35
N ILE A 303 14.44 -2.61 20.38
CA ILE A 303 14.25 -1.18 20.64
C ILE A 303 12.83 -0.88 21.13
N LEU A 304 12.74 -0.09 22.19
CA LEU A 304 11.50 0.48 22.71
C LEU A 304 11.76 1.90 23.22
N VAL A 305 11.12 2.88 22.57
CA VAL A 305 11.10 4.28 23.01
C VAL A 305 9.65 4.63 23.36
N PRO A 306 9.31 4.71 24.66
CA PRO A 306 7.96 5.11 25.07
C PRO A 306 7.76 6.62 24.86
N PRO A 307 6.50 7.10 24.79
CA PRO A 307 6.21 8.53 24.66
C PRO A 307 6.84 9.33 25.81
N ASN A 308 7.24 10.57 25.55
CA ASN A 308 7.81 11.51 26.54
C ASN A 308 9.10 11.05 27.27
N TRP A 309 9.76 9.97 26.83
CA TRP A 309 11.04 9.54 27.41
C TRP A 309 12.27 10.18 26.75
N ASP A 310 12.20 10.43 25.45
CA ASP A 310 13.36 10.78 24.64
C ASP A 310 13.74 12.28 24.72
N SER A 311 14.94 12.65 24.28
CA SER A 311 15.37 14.05 24.10
C SER A 311 16.61 14.11 23.19
N TRP A 312 16.89 15.27 22.58
CA TRP A 312 18.08 15.44 21.71
C TRP A 312 19.39 15.02 22.38
N ALA A 313 19.54 15.28 23.68
CA ALA A 313 20.72 14.84 24.43
C ALA A 313 20.86 13.32 24.44
N LYS A 314 19.77 12.56 24.62
CA LYS A 314 19.80 11.08 24.59
C LYS A 314 20.04 10.54 23.19
N ILE A 315 19.54 11.21 22.16
CA ILE A 315 19.69 10.80 20.76
C ILE A 315 21.16 10.93 20.34
N ARG A 316 21.80 12.06 20.66
CA ARG A 316 23.20 12.34 20.30
C ARG A 316 24.21 11.40 20.96
N LEU A 317 23.86 10.77 22.10
CA LEU A 317 24.74 9.85 22.80
C LEU A 317 24.90 8.49 22.13
N LEU A 318 24.00 8.12 21.21
CA LEU A 318 24.02 6.79 20.58
C LEU A 318 25.19 6.64 19.59
N GLY A 319 25.53 7.69 18.86
CA GLY A 319 26.63 7.63 17.88
C GLY A 319 26.99 8.97 17.24
N GLY A 320 28.27 9.08 16.86
CA GLY A 320 28.81 10.01 15.87
C GLY A 320 28.56 11.51 16.07
N ASN A 321 28.85 12.27 15.01
CA ASN A 321 28.46 13.67 14.86
C ASN A 321 27.05 13.72 14.24
N PHE A 322 26.02 13.34 15.00
CA PHE A 322 24.63 13.35 14.52
C PHE A 322 23.95 14.70 14.80
N GLU A 323 23.57 15.42 13.76
CA GLU A 323 22.95 16.75 13.84
C GLU A 323 21.42 16.69 13.97
N ALA A 324 20.94 16.28 15.15
CA ALA A 324 19.49 16.15 15.43
C ALA A 324 18.68 17.44 15.16
N GLN A 325 19.30 18.61 15.33
CA GLN A 325 18.63 19.89 15.08
C GLN A 325 18.35 20.11 13.59
N GLU A 326 19.35 19.88 12.73
CA GLU A 326 19.21 20.04 11.28
C GLU A 326 18.10 19.12 10.72
N ILE A 327 18.10 17.86 11.16
CA ILE A 327 17.10 16.87 10.77
C ILE A 327 15.70 17.29 11.24
N SER A 328 15.59 17.78 12.47
CA SER A 328 14.33 18.28 13.03
C SER A 328 13.77 19.45 12.21
N GLU A 329 14.60 20.43 11.86
CA GLU A 329 14.19 21.60 11.08
C GLU A 329 13.76 21.22 9.66
N LYS A 330 14.53 20.35 8.99
CA LYS A 330 14.21 19.85 7.65
C LYS A 330 12.94 18.99 7.63
N TRP A 331 12.69 18.23 8.71
CA TRP A 331 11.47 17.44 8.80
C TRP A 331 10.20 18.30 8.78
N SER A 332 10.22 19.49 9.39
CA SER A 332 9.08 20.42 9.32
C SER A 332 8.76 20.83 7.90
N VAL A 333 9.79 21.08 7.09
CA VAL A 333 9.63 21.41 5.66
C VAL A 333 9.09 20.21 4.89
N ASP A 334 9.62 19.01 5.17
CA ASP A 334 9.19 17.78 4.50
C ASP A 334 7.71 17.44 4.75
N ILE A 335 7.17 17.65 5.95
CA ILE A 335 5.79 17.26 6.28
C ILE A 335 4.74 18.31 5.90
N ASP A 336 5.15 19.51 5.47
CA ASP A 336 4.22 20.49 4.97
C ASP A 336 3.55 20.00 3.69
N VAL A 337 2.22 20.15 3.64
CA VAL A 337 1.40 19.65 2.54
C VAL A 337 1.57 20.60 1.34
N PRO A 338 2.06 20.13 0.17
CA PRO A 338 2.19 21.00 -1.00
C PRO A 338 0.84 21.59 -1.39
N ARG A 339 0.79 22.93 -1.49
CA ARG A 339 -0.44 23.73 -1.70
C ARG A 339 -1.25 23.37 -2.96
N GLU A 340 -0.68 22.59 -3.88
CA GLU A 340 -1.37 22.12 -5.09
C GLU A 340 -2.54 21.17 -4.79
N HIS A 341 -2.51 20.45 -3.66
CA HIS A 341 -3.59 19.54 -3.24
C HIS A 341 -4.78 20.25 -2.55
N LEU A 342 -4.71 21.58 -2.38
CA LEU A 342 -5.76 22.38 -1.74
C LEU A 342 -6.66 23.10 -2.73
N ARG A 343 -6.46 22.94 -4.05
CA ARG A 343 -7.41 23.48 -5.04
C ARG A 343 -8.57 22.49 -5.20
N PRO A 344 -9.80 22.84 -4.80
CA PRO A 344 -10.96 22.11 -5.26
C PRO A 344 -11.01 22.22 -6.78
N ASN A 345 -11.44 21.15 -7.43
CA ASN A 345 -11.55 21.01 -8.88
C ASN A 345 -12.71 21.86 -9.44
N GLU A 346 -12.67 23.18 -9.21
CA GLU A 346 -13.62 24.17 -9.71
C GLU A 346 -12.81 25.27 -10.40
N GLU A 347 -12.49 25.05 -11.68
CA GLU A 347 -12.33 26.07 -12.74
C GLU A 347 -11.73 25.39 -13.99
N GLN A 348 -12.56 24.59 -14.65
CA GLN A 348 -12.47 24.37 -16.10
C GLN A 348 -13.80 24.83 -16.70
N VAL A 349 -14.03 26.14 -16.70
CA VAL A 349 -14.94 26.81 -17.62
C VAL A 349 -14.44 28.23 -17.86
N ASP A 350 -14.32 28.52 -19.14
CA ASP A 350 -14.10 29.81 -19.81
C ASP A 350 -12.67 30.32 -20.02
N ALA A 351 -12.36 30.32 -21.32
CA ALA A 351 -11.14 30.71 -21.97
C ALA A 351 -11.03 32.24 -22.17
N GLU A 352 -9.84 32.65 -22.57
CA GLU A 352 -9.57 33.85 -23.38
C GLU A 352 -9.80 35.23 -22.74
N ARG A 353 -8.77 35.72 -22.04
CA ARG A 353 -8.27 37.07 -22.32
C ARG A 353 -6.78 37.20 -22.01
N GLY A 354 -6.01 37.46 -23.06
CA GLY A 354 -4.58 37.70 -22.95
C GLY A 354 -4.25 38.96 -22.15
N THR A 355 -3.28 38.83 -21.26
CA THR A 355 -2.29 39.87 -20.99
C THR A 355 -1.01 39.18 -20.52
N THR A 356 0.02 39.32 -21.32
CA THR A 356 1.41 38.94 -21.03
C THR A 356 1.90 39.64 -19.76
N VAL A 357 2.24 38.85 -18.74
CA VAL A 357 3.17 39.27 -17.68
C VAL A 357 4.22 38.18 -17.56
N GLU A 358 5.27 38.33 -18.35
CA GLU A 358 6.53 37.60 -18.16
C GLU A 358 7.18 38.07 -16.87
N GLY A 359 7.70 37.14 -16.07
CA GLY A 359 8.67 37.44 -15.01
C GLY A 359 8.29 36.96 -13.61
N ALA A 360 8.41 35.66 -13.35
CA ALA A 360 8.90 35.05 -12.09
C ALA A 360 8.62 33.53 -12.09
N GLN A 361 9.14 32.79 -13.07
CA GLN A 361 9.35 31.34 -12.91
C GLN A 361 10.84 31.14 -12.65
N THR A 362 11.24 31.36 -11.40
CA THR A 362 12.61 31.14 -10.93
C THR A 362 12.60 29.93 -10.00
N SER A 363 13.04 28.79 -10.51
CA SER A 363 14.12 27.97 -9.92
C SER A 363 14.14 27.76 -8.39
N ILE A 364 13.02 27.53 -7.71
CA ILE A 364 12.99 27.19 -6.27
C ILE A 364 12.74 25.69 -6.04
N GLY A 365 12.00 25.00 -6.92
CA GLY A 365 11.56 23.62 -6.67
C GLY A 365 12.62 22.50 -6.77
N GLN A 366 13.77 22.71 -7.40
CA GLN A 366 14.77 21.63 -7.60
C GLN A 366 15.90 21.61 -6.58
N GLN A 367 16.16 22.71 -5.85
CA GLN A 367 17.22 22.75 -4.84
C GLN A 367 16.73 22.33 -3.45
N ASP A 368 15.45 22.56 -3.14
CA ASP A 368 14.87 22.21 -1.84
C ASP A 368 14.71 20.68 -1.66
N ASP A 369 14.38 19.94 -2.72
CA ASP A 369 14.23 18.48 -2.66
C ASP A 369 15.55 17.75 -2.32
N ALA A 370 16.68 18.24 -2.85
CA ALA A 370 18.00 17.62 -2.64
C ALA A 370 18.50 17.72 -1.19
N ASN A 371 17.97 18.68 -0.43
CA ASN A 371 18.33 18.94 0.97
C ASN A 371 17.21 18.61 1.96
N SER A 372 16.13 17.96 1.50
CA SER A 372 15.03 17.47 2.35
C SER A 372 15.52 16.48 3.41
N ALA A 373 14.77 16.35 4.51
CA ALA A 373 15.07 15.32 5.53
C ALA A 373 15.06 13.93 4.89
N THR A 374 14.04 13.66 4.06
CA THR A 374 13.92 12.41 3.30
C THR A 374 15.15 12.14 2.45
N ALA A 375 15.64 13.11 1.69
CA ALA A 375 16.82 12.94 0.84
C ALA A 375 18.12 12.71 1.65
N ILE A 376 18.28 13.34 2.81
CA ILE A 376 19.43 13.07 3.69
C ILE A 376 19.43 11.61 4.14
N TYR A 377 18.27 11.11 4.56
CA TYR A 377 18.13 9.73 5.01
C TYR A 377 18.41 8.75 3.87
N GLU A 378 17.78 8.93 2.71
CA GLU A 378 17.93 8.03 1.54
C GLU A 378 19.36 8.06 0.97
N ARG A 379 20.12 9.14 1.19
CA ARG A 379 21.53 9.22 0.79
C ARG A 379 22.43 8.32 1.63
N GLU A 380 22.15 8.22 2.92
CA GLU A 380 22.90 7.41 3.89
C GLU A 380 22.43 5.95 3.86
N ILE A 381 21.11 5.73 3.86
CA ILE A 381 20.47 4.43 3.84
C ILE A 381 19.92 4.18 2.44
N ARG A 382 20.76 3.61 1.58
CA ARG A 382 20.44 3.40 0.15
C ARG A 382 19.67 2.10 -0.10
N ASP A 383 18.88 2.12 -1.17
CA ASP A 383 18.25 0.93 -1.72
C ASP A 383 19.29 0.10 -2.49
N PRO A 384 19.59 -1.14 -2.07
CA PRO A 384 20.54 -1.98 -2.78
C PRO A 384 20.09 -2.35 -4.20
N GLU A 385 18.79 -2.43 -4.49
CA GLU A 385 18.33 -2.70 -5.85
C GLU A 385 18.61 -1.51 -6.78
N SER A 386 18.60 -0.29 -6.23
CA SER A 386 18.96 0.92 -6.99
C SER A 386 20.44 0.92 -7.39
N ASP A 387 21.34 0.43 -6.54
CA ASP A 387 22.78 0.38 -6.82
C ASP A 387 23.13 -0.61 -7.96
N PHE A 388 22.35 -1.69 -8.12
CA PHE A 388 22.55 -2.67 -9.20
C PHE A 388 22.20 -2.12 -10.59
N THR A 389 21.28 -1.15 -10.69
CA THR A 389 20.76 -0.68 -11.98
C THR A 389 21.66 0.35 -12.70
N VAL A 390 22.74 0.83 -12.07
CA VAL A 390 23.53 1.96 -12.58
C VAL A 390 25.04 1.74 -12.70
N SER A 391 25.59 0.60 -12.24
CA SER A 391 27.01 0.29 -12.52
C SER A 391 27.25 -0.43 -13.86
N ALA A 392 26.20 -0.93 -14.53
CA ALA A 392 26.33 -1.56 -15.84
C ALA A 392 25.99 -0.64 -17.03
N LEU A 393 25.14 0.37 -16.85
CA LEU A 393 24.78 1.31 -17.92
C LEU A 393 24.85 2.75 -17.39
N SER A 394 25.72 3.53 -18.03
CA SER A 394 25.83 4.97 -17.86
C SER A 394 24.47 5.67 -17.92
N LYS A 395 24.22 6.55 -16.96
CA LYS A 395 23.14 7.55 -16.92
C LYS A 395 22.64 7.97 -18.31
N GLN A 396 21.47 7.48 -18.71
CA GLN A 396 20.56 8.25 -19.54
C GLN A 396 19.33 8.59 -18.69
N THR A 397 19.20 9.88 -18.41
CA THR A 397 18.04 10.50 -17.79
C THR A 397 16.93 10.58 -18.83
N ASN A 398 16.17 9.51 -18.97
CA ASN A 398 14.78 9.48 -19.44
C ASN A 398 14.36 8.01 -19.40
N GLY A 399 13.08 7.77 -19.12
CA GLY A 399 12.53 6.46 -18.81
C GLY A 399 12.98 5.35 -19.77
N ILE A 400 12.94 4.12 -19.26
CA ILE A 400 13.07 2.89 -20.05
C ILE A 400 11.80 2.74 -20.91
N GLU A 401 11.56 3.70 -21.78
CA GLU A 401 10.71 3.58 -22.95
C GLU A 401 11.68 3.62 -24.11
N VAL A 402 12.07 2.44 -24.58
CA VAL A 402 12.61 2.32 -25.93
C VAL A 402 11.42 2.61 -26.83
N THR A 403 11.28 3.86 -27.28
CA THR A 403 10.35 4.21 -28.35
C THR A 403 10.74 3.36 -29.56
N SER A 404 9.97 2.30 -29.81
CA SER A 404 10.13 1.51 -31.03
C SER A 404 9.92 2.44 -32.21
N THR A 405 10.79 2.32 -33.23
CA THR A 405 10.60 3.04 -34.49
C THR A 405 9.22 2.74 -35.05
N ASP A 406 8.58 3.74 -35.66
CA ASP A 406 7.28 3.57 -36.31
C ASP A 406 7.36 2.40 -37.31
N PRO A 407 6.48 1.38 -37.22
CA PRO A 407 6.53 0.20 -38.08
C PRO A 407 6.58 0.54 -39.57
N GLN A 408 5.92 1.63 -39.99
CA GLN A 408 5.92 2.04 -41.39
C GLN A 408 7.30 2.54 -41.84
N VAL A 409 8.00 3.32 -41.00
CA VAL A 409 9.34 3.81 -41.30
C VAL A 409 10.33 2.65 -41.40
N PHE A 410 10.30 1.72 -40.44
CA PHE A 410 11.14 0.52 -40.48
C PHE A 410 10.89 -0.32 -41.73
N LEU A 411 9.62 -0.56 -42.09
CA LEU A 411 9.27 -1.34 -43.27
C LEU A 411 9.70 -0.64 -44.57
N THR A 412 9.62 0.69 -44.65
CA THR A 412 10.11 1.42 -45.82
C THR A 412 11.63 1.33 -45.97
N GLU A 413 12.39 1.38 -44.87
CA GLU A 413 13.84 1.19 -44.89
C GLU A 413 14.21 -0.24 -45.31
N GLN A 414 13.52 -1.25 -44.78
CA GLN A 414 13.76 -2.65 -45.15
C GLN A 414 13.36 -2.95 -46.60
N ALA A 415 12.30 -2.32 -47.12
CA ALA A 415 11.90 -2.46 -48.52
C ALA A 415 12.98 -1.95 -49.48
N HIS A 416 13.63 -0.83 -49.16
CA HIS A 416 14.73 -0.29 -49.97
C HIS A 416 15.95 -1.23 -49.98
N ILE A 417 16.26 -1.86 -48.83
CA ILE A 417 17.36 -2.84 -48.73
C ILE A 417 17.03 -4.09 -49.56
N LEU A 418 15.79 -4.58 -49.50
CA LEU A 418 15.34 -5.71 -50.31
C LEU A 418 15.38 -5.41 -51.81
N GLU A 419 15.01 -4.21 -52.23
CA GLU A 419 15.09 -3.80 -53.63
C GLU A 419 16.55 -3.70 -54.11
N GLN A 420 17.47 -3.30 -53.22
CA GLN A 420 18.90 -3.35 -53.51
C GLN A 420 19.39 -4.79 -53.71
N PHE A 421 19.05 -5.71 -52.82
CA PHE A 421 19.44 -7.12 -52.97
C PHE A 421 18.80 -7.79 -54.18
N HIS A 422 17.53 -7.48 -54.49
CA HIS A 422 16.89 -7.97 -55.70
C HIS A 422 17.64 -7.51 -56.96
N ASN A 423 18.08 -6.25 -57.00
CA ASN A 423 18.85 -5.71 -58.13
C ASN A 423 20.26 -6.31 -58.20
N GLU A 424 20.88 -6.64 -57.07
CA GLU A 424 22.17 -7.34 -57.02
C GLU A 424 22.03 -8.78 -57.52
N ASP A 425 21.00 -9.51 -57.10
CA ASP A 425 20.67 -10.86 -57.55
C ASP A 425 20.33 -10.91 -59.05
N GLU A 426 19.55 -9.95 -59.55
CA GLU A 426 19.25 -9.86 -61.00
C GLU A 426 20.51 -9.59 -61.82
N LYS A 427 21.40 -8.72 -61.33
CA LYS A 427 22.70 -8.47 -61.99
C LYS A 427 23.59 -9.69 -61.95
N GLU A 428 23.61 -10.42 -60.83
CA GLU A 428 24.40 -11.65 -60.71
C GLU A 428 23.84 -12.76 -61.60
N ALA A 429 22.50 -12.91 -61.66
CA ALA A 429 21.82 -13.86 -62.53
C ALA A 429 22.05 -13.52 -64.01
N ALA A 430 21.97 -12.23 -64.39
CA ALA A 430 22.28 -11.77 -65.73
C ALA A 430 23.76 -12.01 -66.09
N ALA A 431 24.69 -11.78 -65.15
CA ALA A 431 26.11 -12.04 -65.35
C ALA A 431 26.40 -13.55 -65.49
N LYS A 432 25.72 -14.40 -64.71
CA LYS A 432 25.80 -15.87 -64.82
C LYS A 432 25.20 -16.36 -66.13
N ALA A 433 24.07 -15.79 -66.58
CA ALA A 433 23.45 -16.11 -67.87
C ALA A 433 24.32 -15.69 -69.06
N ALA A 434 24.91 -14.49 -69.02
CA ALA A 434 25.83 -14.00 -70.04
C ALA A 434 27.12 -14.84 -70.12
N ARG A 435 27.64 -15.30 -68.97
CA ARG A 435 28.77 -16.25 -68.94
C ARG A 435 28.41 -17.62 -69.52
N LYS A 436 27.15 -18.05 -69.38
CA LYS A 436 26.65 -19.31 -69.94
C LYS A 436 26.35 -19.23 -71.44
N GLU A 437 26.05 -18.05 -71.97
CA GLU A 437 25.90 -17.80 -73.41
C GLU A 437 27.25 -17.62 -74.14
N ALA A 438 28.28 -17.10 -73.45
CA ALA A 438 29.59 -16.86 -74.02
C ALA A 438 30.45 -18.13 -74.20
N ASP A 439 30.08 -19.26 -73.59
CA ASP A 439 30.83 -20.52 -73.67
C ASP A 439 29.94 -21.70 -74.12
N PRO A 440 29.89 -22.03 -75.43
CA PRO A 440 29.09 -23.13 -75.94
C PRO A 440 29.73 -24.52 -75.70
N ALA A 441 30.92 -24.60 -75.09
CA ALA A 441 31.67 -25.86 -74.94
C ALA A 441 31.42 -26.58 -73.58
N ALA A 442 30.78 -25.94 -72.60
CA ALA A 442 30.62 -26.50 -71.25
C ALA A 442 29.39 -27.42 -71.07
N ARG A 443 28.75 -27.92 -72.14
CA ARG A 443 27.58 -28.82 -72.02
C ARG A 443 27.93 -30.29 -71.76
N ASN A 444 29.21 -30.68 -71.75
CA ASN A 444 29.52 -32.11 -71.80
C ASN A 444 30.83 -32.55 -71.13
N TRP A 445 31.06 -32.19 -69.87
CA TRP A 445 32.13 -32.82 -69.08
C TRP A 445 31.70 -33.18 -67.65
N LEU A 446 31.69 -34.48 -67.38
CA LEU A 446 31.70 -35.10 -66.05
C LEU A 446 33.09 -34.88 -65.42
N PRO A 447 33.25 -34.49 -64.13
CA PRO A 447 34.58 -34.43 -63.54
C PRO A 447 34.88 -35.71 -62.74
N THR A 448 35.79 -36.52 -63.29
CA THR A 448 36.65 -37.41 -62.51
C THR A 448 37.92 -36.64 -62.14
N THR A 449 38.10 -36.42 -60.83
CA THR A 449 39.33 -36.22 -60.03
C THR A 449 40.59 -35.66 -60.71
N THR A 450 41.13 -34.53 -60.23
CA THR A 450 42.30 -34.47 -59.28
C THR A 450 42.76 -33.02 -59.02
N SER A 451 42.80 -32.67 -57.72
CA SER A 451 43.71 -31.78 -56.97
C SER A 451 44.02 -30.34 -57.41
N SER A 452 43.86 -29.46 -56.39
CA SER A 452 44.45 -28.12 -56.14
C SER A 452 43.83 -26.90 -56.84
N ASP A 453 42.68 -26.46 -56.31
CA ASP A 453 42.32 -25.05 -56.00
C ASP A 453 40.80 -24.89 -55.82
N ALA A 454 40.24 -25.47 -54.75
CA ALA A 454 38.81 -25.38 -54.44
C ALA A 454 38.55 -25.32 -52.93
N GLU A 455 39.10 -24.33 -52.24
CA GLU A 455 38.88 -24.08 -50.80
C GLU A 455 37.74 -23.09 -50.53
N SER A 456 36.64 -23.13 -51.29
CA SER A 456 35.48 -22.24 -51.02
C SER A 456 34.10 -22.84 -51.35
N GLY A 457 34.02 -23.91 -52.15
CA GLY A 457 32.73 -24.47 -52.60
C GLY A 457 32.21 -25.72 -51.85
N VAL A 458 32.93 -26.24 -50.86
CA VAL A 458 32.64 -27.59 -50.30
C VAL A 458 31.77 -27.56 -49.03
N VAL A 459 31.41 -26.38 -48.53
CA VAL A 459 30.64 -26.27 -47.27
C VAL A 459 29.13 -26.47 -47.46
N GLU A 460 28.62 -26.38 -48.69
CA GLU A 460 27.19 -26.43 -48.99
C GLU A 460 26.65 -27.87 -49.18
N GLU A 461 27.54 -28.85 -49.46
CA GLU A 461 27.14 -30.26 -49.67
C GLU A 461 27.30 -31.18 -48.44
N HIS A 462 27.80 -30.67 -47.30
CA HIS A 462 27.99 -31.47 -46.07
C HIS A 462 27.05 -31.07 -44.91
N ILE A 463 26.13 -30.14 -45.11
CA ILE A 463 25.12 -29.81 -44.11
C ILE A 463 23.99 -30.84 -44.26
N GLY A 464 23.96 -31.81 -43.33
CA GLY A 464 22.80 -32.69 -43.18
C GLY A 464 21.52 -31.88 -42.93
N PRO A 465 20.32 -32.45 -43.19
CA PRO A 465 19.06 -31.72 -43.14
C PRO A 465 18.93 -30.94 -41.84
N VAL A 466 18.64 -29.64 -41.93
CA VAL A 466 18.55 -28.75 -40.76
C VAL A 466 17.35 -29.18 -39.92
N GLN A 467 17.63 -29.75 -38.75
CA GLN A 467 16.62 -30.21 -37.80
C GLN A 467 16.46 -29.19 -36.68
N PHE A 468 15.25 -28.66 -36.53
CA PHE A 468 14.92 -27.76 -35.43
C PHE A 468 14.24 -28.57 -34.32
N ASN A 469 14.67 -28.37 -33.07
CA ASN A 469 14.06 -28.99 -31.90
C ASN A 469 13.14 -27.96 -31.22
N MET A 470 11.83 -28.09 -31.42
CA MET A 470 10.83 -27.19 -30.83
C MET A 470 10.00 -28.00 -29.83
N GLY A 471 10.26 -27.81 -28.53
CA GLY A 471 9.48 -28.46 -27.47
C GLY A 471 9.64 -29.98 -27.36
N GLY A 472 10.79 -30.54 -27.77
CA GLY A 472 11.09 -31.98 -27.69
C GLY A 472 10.68 -32.78 -28.93
N ILE A 473 10.19 -32.12 -29.98
CA ILE A 473 9.84 -32.71 -31.26
C ILE A 473 10.86 -32.25 -32.32
N HIS A 474 11.48 -33.22 -33.00
CA HIS A 474 12.42 -32.96 -34.09
C HIS A 474 11.64 -32.69 -35.37
N VAL A 475 11.77 -31.47 -35.92
CA VAL A 475 11.05 -31.04 -37.12
C VAL A 475 12.07 -30.82 -38.25
N ASN A 476 11.90 -31.56 -39.36
CA ASN A 476 12.69 -31.36 -40.59
C ASN A 476 12.11 -30.19 -41.40
N ALA A 477 12.92 -29.15 -41.64
CA ALA A 477 12.48 -27.95 -42.35
C ALA A 477 12.00 -28.24 -43.78
N ASP A 478 12.71 -29.11 -44.49
CA ASP A 478 12.40 -29.46 -45.89
C ASP A 478 11.05 -30.17 -46.03
N GLU A 479 10.67 -31.00 -45.05
CA GLU A 479 9.38 -31.69 -45.04
C GLU A 479 8.23 -30.71 -44.77
N MET A 480 8.49 -29.66 -43.99
CA MET A 480 7.49 -28.64 -43.66
C MET A 480 7.26 -27.69 -44.84
N VAL A 481 8.33 -27.30 -45.54
CA VAL A 481 8.25 -26.50 -46.78
C VAL A 481 7.54 -27.27 -47.88
N LYS A 482 7.85 -28.56 -48.05
CA LYS A 482 7.14 -29.42 -49.00
C LYS A 482 5.66 -29.55 -48.67
N ARG A 483 5.31 -29.74 -47.38
CA ARG A 483 3.90 -29.73 -46.94
C ARG A 483 3.20 -28.39 -47.16
N LEU A 484 3.91 -27.27 -47.05
CA LEU A 484 3.36 -25.94 -47.33
C LEU A 484 3.11 -25.75 -48.83
N GLN A 485 4.06 -26.15 -49.68
CA GLN A 485 3.89 -26.14 -51.13
C GLN A 485 2.76 -27.06 -51.59
N ASP A 486 2.66 -28.28 -51.05
CA ASP A 486 1.56 -29.21 -51.34
C ASP A 486 0.20 -28.64 -50.88
N ARG A 487 0.19 -27.90 -49.76
CA ARG A 487 -1.00 -27.24 -49.23
C ARG A 487 -1.40 -26.00 -50.04
N GLU A 488 -0.45 -25.24 -50.56
CA GLU A 488 -0.73 -24.12 -51.48
C GLU A 488 -1.15 -24.61 -52.87
N ALA A 489 -0.56 -25.69 -53.38
CA ALA A 489 -0.97 -26.33 -54.61
C ALA A 489 -2.43 -26.81 -54.52
N ASN A 490 -2.83 -27.41 -53.39
CA ASN A 490 -4.23 -27.80 -53.17
C ASN A 490 -5.18 -26.62 -52.93
N ARG A 491 -4.70 -25.51 -52.36
CA ARG A 491 -5.50 -24.29 -52.14
C ARG A 491 -5.88 -23.58 -53.45
N SER A 492 -5.18 -23.86 -54.54
CA SER A 492 -5.53 -23.35 -55.88
C SER A 492 -6.72 -24.06 -56.54
N SER A 493 -7.22 -25.16 -55.94
CA SER A 493 -8.29 -26.00 -56.49
C SER A 493 -9.60 -26.03 -55.67
N GLU A 494 -9.69 -25.29 -54.56
CA GLU A 494 -10.95 -25.12 -53.82
C GLU A 494 -11.69 -23.82 -54.22
N PRO A 495 -13.02 -23.84 -54.38
CA PRO A 495 -13.77 -22.64 -54.68
C PRO A 495 -13.67 -21.65 -53.51
N LYS A 496 -13.30 -20.42 -53.85
CA LYS A 496 -13.15 -19.26 -52.97
C LYS A 496 -14.37 -19.12 -52.05
N ALA A 497 -14.20 -19.41 -50.76
CA ALA A 497 -15.21 -19.08 -49.76
C ALA A 497 -15.31 -17.54 -49.65
N THR A 498 -16.39 -16.98 -50.20
CA THR A 498 -16.74 -15.57 -50.04
C THR A 498 -17.14 -15.31 -48.58
N THR A 499 -16.35 -14.51 -47.87
CA THR A 499 -16.80 -13.85 -46.65
C THR A 499 -17.94 -12.88 -47.01
N PRO A 500 -19.10 -12.95 -46.33
CA PRO A 500 -20.17 -11.97 -46.57
C PRO A 500 -19.74 -10.60 -46.07
N ASP A 501 -19.93 -9.60 -46.93
CA ASP A 501 -19.68 -8.19 -46.66
C ASP A 501 -20.63 -7.70 -45.55
N ALA A 502 -20.09 -7.04 -44.53
CA ALA A 502 -20.80 -6.67 -43.30
C ALA A 502 -21.47 -5.30 -43.41
N THR A 503 -22.20 -5.05 -44.49
CA THR A 503 -22.80 -3.74 -44.78
C THR A 503 -24.32 -3.74 -45.02
N ASP A 504 -25.02 -4.87 -44.85
CA ASP A 504 -26.50 -4.89 -44.93
C ASP A 504 -27.15 -5.80 -43.84
N PRO A 505 -27.85 -5.23 -42.84
CA PRO A 505 -28.38 -5.97 -41.71
C PRO A 505 -29.59 -6.86 -42.04
N ASN A 506 -30.09 -6.87 -43.29
CA ASN A 506 -31.24 -7.68 -43.71
C ASN A 506 -30.89 -8.94 -44.53
N ALA A 507 -29.59 -9.27 -44.70
CA ALA A 507 -29.15 -10.39 -45.53
C ALA A 507 -28.76 -11.67 -44.77
N MET A 508 -29.00 -11.77 -43.46
CA MET A 508 -28.72 -12.98 -42.68
C MET A 508 -29.91 -13.95 -42.71
N SER A 509 -29.92 -14.87 -43.67
CA SER A 509 -30.87 -16.00 -43.71
C SER A 509 -30.42 -17.12 -42.77
N ASN A 510 -31.32 -17.57 -41.90
CA ASN A 510 -31.09 -18.64 -40.90
C ASN A 510 -30.50 -19.93 -41.50
N ASP A 511 -30.82 -20.24 -42.76
CA ASP A 511 -30.30 -21.42 -43.45
C ASP A 511 -28.77 -21.35 -43.66
N LYS A 512 -28.21 -20.16 -43.87
CA LYS A 512 -26.75 -19.99 -44.03
C LYS A 512 -26.02 -20.17 -42.70
N LEU A 513 -26.61 -19.72 -41.59
CA LEU A 513 -26.06 -19.94 -40.25
C LEU A 513 -26.10 -21.41 -39.85
N MET A 514 -27.19 -22.12 -40.14
CA MET A 514 -27.31 -23.58 -39.92
C MET A 514 -26.23 -24.37 -40.67
N SER A 515 -25.96 -24.01 -41.93
CA SER A 515 -24.90 -24.66 -42.72
C SER A 515 -23.50 -24.42 -42.12
N PHE A 516 -23.25 -23.23 -41.58
CA PHE A 516 -21.98 -22.88 -40.94
C PHE A 516 -21.74 -23.66 -39.64
N PHE A 517 -22.75 -23.77 -38.77
CA PHE A 517 -22.63 -24.52 -37.51
C PHE A 517 -22.56 -26.04 -37.72
N SER A 518 -23.25 -26.58 -38.74
CA SER A 518 -23.17 -28.00 -39.10
C SER A 518 -21.76 -28.41 -39.60
N GLY A 519 -21.07 -27.53 -40.32
CA GLY A 519 -19.68 -27.74 -40.75
C GLY A 519 -18.67 -27.74 -39.60
N LEU A 520 -18.94 -26.99 -38.53
CA LEU A 520 -18.12 -26.92 -37.33
C LEU A 520 -18.23 -28.19 -36.46
N ILE A 521 -19.42 -28.79 -36.39
CA ILE A 521 -19.68 -30.02 -35.62
C ILE A 521 -19.00 -31.24 -36.27
N ASN A 522 -18.97 -31.33 -37.60
CA ASN A 522 -18.35 -32.47 -38.30
C ASN A 522 -16.81 -32.47 -38.28
N LYS A 523 -16.16 -31.35 -37.91
CA LYS A 523 -14.70 -31.25 -37.84
C LYS A 523 -14.11 -31.79 -36.52
N GLY A 524 -14.94 -32.02 -35.51
CA GLY A 524 -14.51 -32.49 -34.18
C GLY A 524 -14.42 -34.01 -34.00
N ALA A 525 -14.82 -34.82 -35.00
CA ALA A 525 -15.02 -36.28 -34.80
C ALA A 525 -13.85 -37.19 -35.21
N ASN A 526 -12.73 -36.66 -35.75
CA ASN A 526 -11.58 -37.49 -36.16
C ASN A 526 -10.28 -37.06 -35.45
N SER A 527 -10.15 -37.45 -34.18
CA SER A 527 -8.86 -37.56 -33.49
C SER A 527 -8.75 -38.97 -32.88
N PRO A 528 -7.76 -39.80 -33.27
CA PRO A 528 -7.60 -41.13 -32.71
C PRO A 528 -7.02 -41.04 -31.30
N ALA A 529 -7.66 -41.72 -30.36
CA ALA A 529 -7.12 -42.00 -29.04
C ALA A 529 -5.91 -42.95 -29.15
N ARG A 530 -4.84 -42.68 -28.39
CA ARG A 530 -3.94 -43.74 -27.90
C ARG A 530 -3.14 -43.28 -26.69
N GLY A 531 -3.39 -43.95 -25.58
CA GLY A 531 -2.39 -44.17 -24.54
C GLY A 531 -1.59 -45.44 -24.85
N SER A 532 -0.31 -45.42 -24.47
CA SER A 532 0.45 -46.43 -23.74
C SER A 532 1.85 -45.87 -23.50
#